data_AF-A0A7W6MMP6-F1
#
_entry.id   AF-A0A7W6MMP6-F1
#
_cell.length_a   1.000
_cell.length_b   1.000
_cell.length_c   1.000
_cell.angle_alpha   90.00
_cell.angle_beta   90.00
_cell.angle_gamma   90.00
#
_symmetry.space_group_name_H-M   'P 1'
#
loop_
_entity.id
_entity.type
_entity.pdbx_description
1 polymer ?
#
loop_
_entity_poly.entity_id
_entity_poly.type
_entity_poly.pdbx_seq_one_letter_code
_entity_poly.pdbx_strand_id
1 'polypeptide(L)'
;MTDKSVDAFRTISEVADDLDLPQHVLRFWETRFPQIKPMKRGGGRRYYRPDDVELLRGIRYLLYVKGFTIKGVQRILKENGHRFVVAIGSGDTGAIEQIQAGRSAAPGQAEASAGEVHLDDIDIIAAEPRKMAAEPNVETERKPSKSFAGLLRREPASSAPSSALTREAAKALDDVVIQLLECKRLLDQVR
;
A
#
# COMPACT_ATOMS: atom_id res chain seq x y z
N MET A 1 22.59 -3.67 -1.95
CA MET A 1 21.95 -3.06 -3.13
C MET A 1 22.36 -3.90 -4.33
N THR A 2 21.42 -4.61 -4.96
CA THR A 2 21.71 -5.36 -6.19
C THR A 2 21.82 -4.37 -7.34
N ASP A 3 23.06 -4.04 -7.73
CA ASP A 3 23.38 -3.29 -8.95
C ASP A 3 23.01 -4.12 -10.19
N LYS A 4 21.71 -4.17 -10.50
CA LYS A 4 21.20 -4.69 -11.76
C LYS A 4 20.97 -3.52 -12.71
N SER A 5 21.30 -3.71 -13.98
CA SER A 5 21.04 -2.72 -15.02
C SER A 5 19.56 -2.34 -15.06
N VAL A 6 19.30 -1.08 -15.43
CA VAL A 6 17.92 -0.54 -15.53
C VAL A 6 17.05 -1.36 -16.48
N ASP A 7 17.65 -1.97 -17.50
CA ASP A 7 16.98 -2.80 -18.50
C ASP A 7 16.83 -4.29 -18.11
N ALA A 8 17.28 -4.68 -16.91
CA ALA A 8 17.20 -6.08 -16.49
C ALA A 8 15.76 -6.50 -16.14
N PHE A 9 15.37 -7.69 -16.59
CA PHE A 9 14.15 -8.35 -16.13
C PHE A 9 14.20 -8.59 -14.62
N ARG A 10 13.14 -8.20 -13.91
CA ARG A 10 13.04 -8.35 -12.46
C ARG A 10 12.08 -9.46 -12.07
N THR A 11 12.41 -10.21 -11.03
CA THR A 11 11.50 -11.22 -10.48
C THR A 11 10.41 -10.58 -9.61
N ILE A 12 9.29 -11.27 -9.38
CA ILE A 12 8.23 -10.76 -8.50
C ILE A 12 8.70 -10.41 -7.09
N SER A 13 9.66 -11.16 -6.54
CA SER A 13 10.24 -10.85 -5.23
C SER A 13 10.99 -9.53 -5.26
N GLU A 14 11.81 -9.30 -6.29
CA GLU A 14 12.58 -8.07 -6.43
C GLU A 14 11.69 -6.86 -6.62
N VAL A 15 10.64 -6.97 -7.45
CA VAL A 15 9.69 -5.89 -7.68
C VAL A 15 8.86 -5.60 -6.41
N ALA A 16 8.53 -6.63 -5.65
CA ALA A 16 7.87 -6.50 -4.35
C ALA A 16 8.74 -5.70 -3.37
N ASP A 17 10.02 -6.06 -3.26
CA ASP A 17 10.98 -5.38 -2.39
C ASP A 17 11.23 -3.93 -2.86
N ASP A 18 11.33 -3.69 -4.17
CA ASP A 18 11.54 -2.36 -4.76
C ASP A 18 10.37 -1.39 -4.49
N LEU A 19 9.14 -1.92 -4.49
CA LEU A 19 7.91 -1.15 -4.31
C LEU A 19 7.43 -1.14 -2.86
N ASP A 20 8.09 -1.89 -1.97
CA ASP A 20 7.65 -2.14 -0.61
C ASP A 20 6.19 -2.63 -0.58
N LEU A 21 5.90 -3.65 -1.40
CA LEU A 21 4.57 -4.26 -1.53
C LEU A 21 4.66 -5.78 -1.42
N PRO A 22 3.72 -6.45 -0.75
CA PRO A 22 3.70 -7.91 -0.73
C PRO A 22 3.55 -8.52 -2.12
N GLN A 23 4.23 -9.66 -2.38
CA GLN A 23 4.18 -10.33 -3.69
C GLN A 23 2.76 -10.72 -4.12
N HIS A 24 1.88 -11.08 -3.19
CA HIS A 24 0.50 -11.47 -3.52
C HIS A 24 -0.33 -10.28 -4.02
N VAL A 25 -0.01 -9.04 -3.60
CA VAL A 25 -0.63 -7.83 -4.13
C VAL A 25 -0.26 -7.64 -5.59
N LEU A 26 1.02 -7.86 -5.96
CA LEU A 26 1.45 -7.82 -7.36
C LEU A 26 0.73 -8.88 -8.21
N ARG A 27 0.57 -10.11 -7.69
CA ARG A 27 -0.22 -11.15 -8.37
C ARG A 27 -1.67 -10.75 -8.56
N PHE A 28 -2.27 -10.10 -7.58
CA PHE A 28 -3.62 -9.57 -7.69
C PHE A 28 -3.69 -8.47 -8.76
N TRP A 29 -2.73 -7.56 -8.78
CA TRP A 29 -2.66 -6.48 -9.78
C TRP A 29 -2.50 -7.00 -11.21
N GLU A 30 -1.78 -8.10 -11.44
CA GLU A 30 -1.74 -8.78 -12.74
C GLU A 30 -3.14 -9.13 -13.27
N THR A 31 -4.09 -9.45 -12.38
CA THR A 31 -5.47 -9.79 -12.78
C THR A 31 -6.32 -8.55 -13.07
N ARG A 32 -5.99 -7.41 -12.46
CA ARG A 32 -6.76 -6.16 -12.59
C ARG A 32 -6.23 -5.27 -13.72
N PHE A 33 -4.95 -5.33 -14.02
CA PHE A 33 -4.29 -4.48 -15.01
C PHE A 33 -3.74 -5.34 -16.16
N PRO A 34 -4.52 -5.57 -17.24
CA PRO A 34 -4.09 -6.41 -18.37
C PRO A 34 -2.90 -5.85 -19.14
N GLN A 35 -2.51 -4.60 -18.87
CA GLN A 35 -1.30 -3.96 -19.40
C GLN A 35 -0.03 -4.61 -18.83
N ILE A 36 -0.08 -5.12 -17.59
CA ILE A 36 1.06 -5.76 -16.93
C ILE A 36 1.08 -7.22 -17.36
N LYS A 37 2.05 -7.59 -18.20
CA LYS A 37 2.16 -8.94 -18.76
C LYS A 37 3.45 -9.62 -18.33
N PRO A 38 3.47 -10.26 -17.15
CA PRO A 38 4.66 -10.96 -16.69
C PRO A 38 5.03 -12.09 -17.64
N MET A 39 6.30 -12.17 -18.00
CA MET A 39 6.84 -13.24 -18.83
C MET A 39 6.97 -14.50 -17.97
N LYS A 40 6.18 -15.53 -18.32
CA LYS A 40 6.21 -16.83 -17.64
C LYS A 40 7.29 -17.71 -18.27
N ARG A 41 8.33 -18.03 -17.51
CA ARG A 41 9.35 -19.02 -17.91
C ARG A 41 9.02 -20.38 -17.32
N GLY A 42 9.60 -21.46 -17.86
CA GLY A 42 9.51 -22.80 -17.28
C GLY A 42 9.81 -22.76 -15.77
N GLY A 43 8.95 -23.40 -14.97
CA GLY A 43 9.03 -23.38 -13.50
C GLY A 43 8.13 -22.35 -12.79
N GLY A 44 7.20 -21.69 -13.50
CA GLY A 44 6.16 -20.87 -12.86
C GLY A 44 6.63 -19.54 -12.27
N ARG A 45 7.90 -19.17 -12.51
CA ARG A 45 8.47 -17.87 -12.12
C ARG A 45 8.00 -16.78 -13.08
N ARG A 46 7.68 -15.62 -12.52
CA ARG A 46 7.22 -14.43 -13.24
C ARG A 46 8.37 -13.42 -13.31
N TYR A 47 8.63 -12.94 -14.51
CA TYR A 47 9.58 -11.86 -14.76
C TYR A 47 8.84 -10.66 -15.33
N TYR A 48 9.09 -9.48 -14.75
CA TYR A 48 8.56 -8.22 -15.23
C TYR A 48 9.60 -7.53 -16.11
N ARG A 49 9.11 -6.85 -17.14
CA ARG A 49 9.92 -5.93 -17.95
C ARG A 49 10.21 -4.65 -17.15
N PRO A 50 11.30 -3.94 -17.45
CA PRO A 50 11.55 -2.60 -16.91
C PRO A 50 10.33 -1.67 -17.06
N ASP A 51 9.72 -1.65 -18.25
CA ASP A 51 8.51 -0.87 -18.54
C ASP A 51 7.33 -1.22 -17.60
N ASP A 52 7.12 -2.52 -17.32
CA ASP A 52 6.06 -2.97 -16.41
C ASP A 52 6.33 -2.52 -14.96
N VAL A 53 7.61 -2.50 -14.56
CA VAL A 53 8.03 -2.04 -13.23
C VAL A 53 7.79 -0.54 -13.09
N GLU A 54 8.08 0.25 -14.12
CA GLU A 54 7.76 1.69 -14.15
C GLU A 54 6.26 1.95 -14.06
N LEU A 55 5.45 1.16 -14.78
CA LEU A 55 3.99 1.24 -14.67
C LEU A 55 3.53 0.92 -13.24
N LEU A 56 4.05 -0.14 -12.64
CA LEU A 56 3.70 -0.56 -11.29
C LEU A 56 3.99 0.54 -10.26
N ARG A 57 5.08 1.30 -10.44
CA ARG A 57 5.37 2.50 -9.61
C ARG A 57 4.28 3.56 -9.74
N GLY A 58 3.85 3.86 -10.97
CA GLY A 58 2.75 4.79 -11.22
C GLY A 58 1.42 4.35 -10.63
N ILE A 59 1.07 3.07 -10.78
CA ILE A 59 -0.15 2.48 -10.20
C ILE A 59 -0.11 2.56 -8.68
N ARG A 60 1.02 2.20 -8.04
CA ARG A 60 1.20 2.34 -6.60
C ARG A 60 0.98 3.77 -6.15
N TYR A 61 1.57 4.74 -6.84
CA TYR A 61 1.40 6.15 -6.51
C TYR A 61 -0.07 6.58 -6.60
N LEU A 62 -0.78 6.17 -7.66
CA LEU A 62 -2.19 6.51 -7.83
C LEU A 62 -3.09 5.89 -6.74
N LEU A 63 -2.85 4.65 -6.38
CA LEU A 63 -3.67 3.94 -5.38
C LEU A 63 -3.38 4.43 -3.96
N TYR A 64 -2.11 4.44 -3.56
CA TYR A 64 -1.71 4.69 -2.17
C TYR A 64 -1.51 6.16 -1.85
N VAL A 65 -0.92 6.94 -2.76
CA VAL A 65 -0.59 8.34 -2.50
C VAL A 65 -1.76 9.25 -2.88
N LYS A 66 -2.39 8.99 -4.02
CA LYS A 66 -3.51 9.82 -4.52
C LYS A 66 -4.89 9.29 -4.12
N GLY A 67 -4.98 8.07 -3.59
CA GLY A 67 -6.26 7.49 -3.12
C GLY A 67 -7.24 7.15 -4.25
N PHE A 68 -6.76 6.90 -5.47
CA PHE A 68 -7.63 6.40 -6.52
C PHE A 68 -8.05 4.96 -6.23
N THR A 69 -9.26 4.59 -6.67
CA THR A 69 -9.69 3.18 -6.67
C THR A 69 -9.09 2.44 -7.86
N ILE A 70 -9.04 1.11 -7.79
CA ILE A 70 -8.57 0.26 -8.91
C ILE A 70 -9.33 0.59 -10.21
N LYS A 71 -10.65 0.78 -10.12
CA LYS A 71 -11.49 1.20 -11.27
C LYS A 71 -11.09 2.59 -11.80
N GLY A 72 -10.77 3.52 -10.90
CA GLY A 72 -10.29 4.86 -11.27
C GLY A 72 -8.97 4.79 -12.05
N VAL A 73 -8.01 4.00 -11.58
CA VAL A 73 -6.72 3.82 -12.26
C VAL A 73 -6.89 3.12 -13.61
N GLN A 74 -7.77 2.10 -13.70
CA GLN A 74 -8.10 1.47 -14.99
C GLN A 74 -8.68 2.46 -16.00
N ARG A 75 -9.51 3.42 -15.54
CA ARG A 75 -10.06 4.46 -16.41
C ARG A 75 -8.98 5.39 -16.93
N ILE A 76 -8.10 5.87 -16.05
CA ILE A 76 -6.95 6.71 -16.42
C ILE A 76 -6.05 6.00 -17.44
N LEU A 77 -5.79 4.71 -17.24
CA LEU A 77 -5.01 3.90 -18.18
C LEU A 77 -5.66 3.78 -19.56
N LYS A 78 -7.00 3.81 -19.63
CA LYS A 78 -7.75 3.74 -20.89
C LYS A 78 -7.80 5.09 -21.61
N GLU A 79 -7.94 6.18 -20.86
CA GLU A 79 -8.12 7.54 -21.40
C GLU A 79 -6.77 8.19 -21.78
N ASN A 80 -5.79 8.17 -20.87
CA ASN A 80 -4.51 8.84 -21.05
C ASN A 80 -3.39 7.88 -21.51
N GLY A 81 -3.64 6.58 -21.43
CA GLY A 81 -2.70 5.55 -21.85
C GLY A 81 -1.63 5.20 -20.80
N HIS A 82 -0.79 4.25 -21.16
CA HIS A 82 0.23 3.67 -20.28
C HIS A 82 1.36 4.66 -19.94
N ARG A 83 1.82 5.43 -20.94
CA ARG A 83 2.93 6.39 -20.77
C ARG A 83 2.62 7.48 -19.75
N PHE A 84 1.35 7.87 -19.66
CA PHE A 84 0.90 8.87 -18.71
C PHE A 84 1.04 8.39 -17.25
N VAL A 85 0.68 7.13 -16.97
CA VAL A 85 0.80 6.56 -15.62
C VAL A 85 2.27 6.36 -15.24
N VAL A 86 3.13 6.01 -16.21
CA VAL A 86 4.58 5.95 -16.00
C VAL A 86 5.18 7.33 -15.67
N ALA A 87 4.75 8.39 -16.37
CA ALA A 87 5.17 9.75 -16.09
C ALA A 87 4.80 10.19 -14.66
N ILE A 88 3.58 9.84 -14.21
CA ILE A 88 3.14 10.06 -12.83
C ILE A 88 4.05 9.35 -11.82
N GLY A 89 4.39 8.08 -12.08
CA GLY A 89 5.30 7.32 -11.23
C GLY A 89 6.72 7.89 -11.15
N SER A 90 7.12 8.66 -12.16
CA SER A 90 8.43 9.31 -12.24
C SER A 90 8.47 10.70 -11.60
N GLY A 91 7.34 11.21 -11.10
CA GLY A 91 7.25 12.48 -10.40
C GLY A 91 6.79 13.67 -11.25
N ASP A 92 6.31 13.43 -12.49
CA ASP A 92 5.72 14.49 -13.32
C ASP A 92 4.29 14.81 -12.85
N THR A 93 4.19 15.58 -11.77
CA THR A 93 2.92 15.85 -11.07
C THR A 93 1.99 16.80 -11.83
N GLY A 94 2.48 17.54 -12.83
CA GLY A 94 1.67 18.48 -13.61
C GLY A 94 0.55 17.78 -14.40
N ALA A 95 0.82 16.56 -14.83
CA ALA A 95 -0.15 15.67 -15.47
C ALA A 95 -1.35 15.32 -14.57
N ILE A 96 -1.13 15.22 -13.27
CA ILE A 96 -2.16 14.81 -12.28
C ILE A 96 -3.15 15.95 -12.02
N GLU A 97 -2.66 17.18 -11.96
CA GLU A 97 -3.48 18.37 -11.75
C GLU A 97 -4.50 18.55 -12.89
N GLN A 98 -4.10 18.21 -14.13
CA GLN A 98 -4.97 18.26 -15.29
C GLN A 98 -6.12 17.24 -15.21
N ILE A 99 -5.89 16.05 -14.63
CA ILE A 99 -6.96 15.06 -14.37
C ILE A 99 -7.90 15.54 -13.27
N GLN A 100 -7.37 16.14 -12.20
CA GLN A 100 -8.18 16.66 -11.10
C GLN A 100 -9.03 17.85 -11.55
N ALA A 101 -8.47 18.77 -12.33
CA ALA A 101 -9.17 19.93 -12.88
C ALA A 101 -10.25 19.54 -13.90
N GLY A 102 -10.01 18.53 -14.75
CA GLY A 102 -11.01 18.02 -15.70
C GLY A 102 -12.22 17.35 -15.03
N ARG A 103 -12.07 16.88 -13.79
CA ARG A 103 -13.18 16.29 -13.01
C ARG A 103 -14.15 17.35 -12.48
N SER A 104 -13.75 18.62 -12.44
CA SER A 104 -14.59 19.74 -12.00
C SER A 104 -15.55 20.28 -13.08
N ALA A 105 -15.51 19.76 -14.32
CA ALA A 105 -16.26 20.30 -15.46
C ALA A 105 -17.41 19.42 -15.99
N ALA A 106 -17.76 18.30 -15.33
CA ALA A 106 -18.90 17.48 -15.72
C ALA A 106 -19.74 17.05 -14.50
N PRO A 107 -21.00 17.53 -14.36
CA PRO A 107 -21.91 17.08 -13.31
C PRO A 107 -22.71 15.87 -13.81
N GLY A 108 -22.60 14.73 -13.12
CA GLY A 108 -23.42 13.55 -13.44
C GLY A 108 -22.93 12.26 -12.79
N GLN A 109 -23.32 12.07 -11.52
CA GLN A 109 -23.35 10.79 -10.80
C GLN A 109 -22.00 10.16 -10.43
N ALA A 110 -21.40 10.67 -9.35
CA ALA A 110 -20.74 9.87 -8.33
C ALA A 110 -20.67 10.69 -7.03
N GLU A 111 -21.83 11.14 -6.55
CA GLU A 111 -21.92 11.63 -5.17
C GLU A 111 -21.75 10.46 -4.21
N ALA A 112 -21.00 10.74 -3.14
CA ALA A 112 -21.22 10.17 -1.81
C ALA A 112 -21.39 8.65 -1.77
N SER A 113 -20.31 7.95 -2.09
CA SER A 113 -19.88 6.96 -1.12
C SER A 113 -18.55 7.43 -0.54
N ALA A 114 -18.62 8.05 0.64
CA ALA A 114 -17.85 7.53 1.76
C ALA A 114 -18.37 6.10 2.05
N GLY A 115 -18.31 5.26 1.01
CA GLY A 115 -18.65 3.86 1.06
C GLY A 115 -17.48 3.31 1.80
N GLU A 116 -17.80 2.72 2.95
CA GLU A 116 -17.02 1.67 3.55
C GLU A 116 -16.08 1.11 2.50
N VAL A 117 -14.81 1.46 2.69
CA VAL A 117 -13.72 0.69 2.13
C VAL A 117 -14.15 -0.75 2.37
N HIS A 118 -14.54 -1.47 1.32
CA HIS A 118 -14.90 -2.87 1.49
C HIS A 118 -13.65 -3.51 2.05
N LEU A 119 -13.71 -3.86 3.34
CA LEU A 119 -12.58 -4.35 4.12
C LEU A 119 -11.91 -5.50 3.37
N ASP A 120 -12.66 -6.27 2.58
CA ASP A 120 -12.11 -7.35 1.75
C ASP A 120 -11.19 -6.92 0.57
N ASP A 121 -11.22 -5.66 0.09
CA ASP A 121 -10.31 -5.16 -0.95
C ASP A 121 -9.07 -4.43 -0.38
N ILE A 122 -9.08 -4.02 0.90
CA ILE A 122 -7.98 -3.30 1.58
C ILE A 122 -7.34 -4.09 2.74
N ASP A 123 -7.97 -5.16 3.25
CA ASP A 123 -7.41 -5.96 4.35
C ASP A 123 -6.21 -6.82 3.93
N ILE A 124 -5.96 -6.95 2.62
CA ILE A 124 -4.69 -7.50 2.09
C ILE A 124 -3.54 -6.47 2.18
N ILE A 125 -3.86 -5.18 2.31
CA ILE A 125 -2.97 -4.05 2.04
C ILE A 125 -2.31 -3.49 3.32
N ALA A 126 -2.85 -3.75 4.51
CA ALA A 126 -2.32 -3.23 5.77
C ALA A 126 -1.80 -4.34 6.70
N ALA A 127 -0.86 -5.15 6.22
CA ALA A 127 -0.06 -6.01 7.10
C ALA A 127 1.29 -5.34 7.34
N GLU A 128 1.46 -4.73 8.52
CA GLU A 128 2.77 -4.29 9.02
C GLU A 128 3.78 -5.45 8.94
N PRO A 129 5.06 -5.20 8.56
CA PRO A 129 6.07 -6.24 8.53
C PRO A 129 6.42 -6.66 9.95
N ARG A 130 5.80 -7.74 10.44
CA ARG A 130 6.26 -8.42 11.65
C ARG A 130 7.69 -8.90 11.42
N LYS A 131 8.61 -8.29 12.18
CA LYS A 131 10.02 -8.66 12.31
C LYS A 131 10.15 -10.18 12.45
N MET A 132 10.76 -10.82 11.45
CA MET A 132 11.19 -12.22 11.52
C MET A 132 12.47 -12.28 12.36
N ALA A 133 12.38 -12.90 13.54
CA ALA A 133 13.53 -13.52 14.17
C ALA A 133 13.50 -15.03 13.83
N ALA A 134 14.51 -15.45 13.06
CA ALA A 134 15.07 -16.80 12.94
C ALA A 134 15.27 -17.46 14.33
N GLU A 135 15.24 -18.77 14.58
CA GLU A 135 15.12 -20.05 13.84
C GLU A 135 14.84 -21.14 14.95
N PRO A 136 15.14 -22.45 14.83
CA PRO A 136 14.19 -23.53 14.50
C PRO A 136 14.04 -24.57 15.64
N ASN A 137 12.96 -25.37 15.67
CA ASN A 137 13.06 -26.71 16.27
C ASN A 137 12.08 -27.73 15.69
N VAL A 138 12.61 -28.94 15.56
CA VAL A 138 12.08 -30.16 14.95
C VAL A 138 11.54 -31.09 16.05
N GLU A 139 10.54 -31.94 15.71
CA GLU A 139 10.03 -33.12 16.45
C GLU A 139 9.29 -32.82 17.79
N THR A 140 8.26 -33.54 18.28
CA THR A 140 7.78 -34.94 18.15
C THR A 140 6.29 -35.02 18.53
N GLU A 141 5.62 -36.08 18.08
CA GLU A 141 4.26 -36.54 18.41
C GLU A 141 3.86 -36.58 19.91
N ARG A 142 2.55 -36.43 20.20
CA ARG A 142 1.65 -37.42 20.87
C ARG A 142 0.37 -36.79 21.47
N LYS A 143 -0.79 -37.41 21.18
CA LYS A 143 -2.08 -37.33 21.92
C LYS A 143 -2.11 -38.45 22.99
N PRO A 144 -3.16 -38.64 23.83
CA PRO A 144 -4.18 -37.74 24.41
C PRO A 144 -4.43 -37.99 25.94
N SER A 145 -5.25 -37.20 26.65
CA SER A 145 -6.25 -37.73 27.62
C SER A 145 -7.04 -36.65 28.41
N LYS A 146 -8.37 -36.84 28.36
CA LYS A 146 -9.43 -36.71 29.39
C LYS A 146 -9.43 -35.58 30.45
N SER A 147 -10.50 -34.80 30.34
CA SER A 147 -11.52 -34.48 31.36
C SER A 147 -11.12 -33.77 32.66
N PHE A 148 -11.73 -32.61 32.94
CA PHE A 148 -12.91 -32.52 33.82
C PHE A 148 -13.47 -31.09 33.83
N ALA A 149 -14.78 -30.99 33.91
CA ALA A 149 -15.52 -29.74 34.06
C ALA A 149 -15.58 -29.31 35.54
N GLY A 150 -15.69 -27.99 35.75
CA GLY A 150 -16.07 -27.35 37.01
C GLY A 150 -14.90 -26.59 37.66
N LEU A 151 -15.07 -25.43 38.28
CA LEU A 151 -16.24 -24.60 38.53
C LEU A 151 -15.67 -23.33 39.20
N LEU A 152 -16.06 -22.15 38.71
CA LEU A 152 -16.13 -20.85 39.43
C LEU A 152 -14.92 -20.34 40.25
N ARG A 153 -14.27 -19.29 39.71
CA ARG A 153 -14.03 -18.08 40.51
C ARG A 153 -14.05 -16.83 39.63
N ARG A 154 -15.09 -16.03 39.86
CA ARG A 154 -15.24 -14.64 39.41
C ARG A 154 -14.41 -13.76 40.32
N GLU A 155 -13.55 -12.94 39.74
CA GLU A 155 -13.28 -11.58 40.23
C GLU A 155 -12.99 -10.64 39.05
N PRO A 156 -13.59 -9.43 39.03
CA PRO A 156 -13.39 -8.43 37.98
C PRO A 156 -12.42 -7.31 38.43
N ALA A 157 -11.38 -7.04 37.64
CA ALA A 157 -10.59 -5.80 37.55
C ALA A 157 -9.35 -6.14 36.71
N SER A 158 -8.92 -5.40 35.70
CA SER A 158 -8.82 -3.96 35.58
C SER A 158 -8.90 -3.58 34.09
N SER A 159 -9.56 -2.46 33.85
CA SER A 159 -9.67 -1.73 32.59
C SER A 159 -8.39 -1.72 31.75
N ALA A 160 -8.49 -2.19 30.52
CA ALA A 160 -7.61 -1.76 29.44
C ALA A 160 -7.84 -0.25 29.22
N PRO A 161 -6.79 0.61 29.21
CA PRO A 161 -6.97 1.94 28.69
C PRO A 161 -7.18 1.82 27.18
N SER A 162 -8.35 2.28 26.72
CA SER A 162 -8.58 2.54 25.31
C SER A 162 -7.52 3.50 24.80
N SER A 163 -7.33 3.47 23.49
CA SER A 163 -6.60 4.40 22.63
C SER A 163 -7.06 5.86 22.79
N ALA A 164 -6.93 6.43 23.99
CA ALA A 164 -7.00 7.85 24.23
C ALA A 164 -5.57 8.38 24.09
N LEU A 165 -5.29 9.09 23.01
CA LEU A 165 -4.07 9.89 22.88
C LEU A 165 -3.90 10.67 24.19
N THR A 166 -2.81 10.41 24.91
CA THR A 166 -2.56 11.11 26.16
C THR A 166 -2.50 12.60 25.85
N ARG A 167 -3.04 13.44 26.74
CA ARG A 167 -3.03 14.90 26.56
C ARG A 167 -1.61 15.44 26.30
N GLU A 168 -0.62 14.73 26.82
CA GLU A 168 0.80 14.97 26.59
C GLU A 168 1.24 14.66 25.16
N ALA A 169 0.83 13.52 24.60
CA ALA A 169 1.08 13.19 23.19
C ALA A 169 0.40 14.18 22.23
N ALA A 170 -0.81 14.67 22.58
CA ALA A 170 -1.50 15.70 21.80
C ALA A 170 -0.72 17.03 21.77
N LYS A 171 -0.22 17.48 22.93
CA LYS A 171 0.62 18.68 23.01
C LYS A 171 1.93 18.54 22.24
N ALA A 172 2.60 17.40 22.37
CA ALA A 172 3.83 17.15 21.62
C ALA A 172 3.60 17.18 20.10
N LEU A 173 2.43 16.72 19.64
CA LEU A 173 2.07 16.79 18.23
C LEU A 173 1.80 18.23 17.77
N ASP A 174 1.10 19.04 18.57
CA ASP A 174 0.86 20.46 18.30
C ASP A 174 2.18 21.25 18.19
N ASP A 175 3.13 20.99 19.10
CA ASP A 175 4.45 21.63 19.09
C ASP A 175 5.23 21.29 17.80
N VAL A 176 5.20 20.03 17.36
CA VAL A 176 5.84 19.61 16.11
C VAL A 176 5.18 20.25 14.89
N VAL A 177 3.84 20.36 14.87
CA VAL A 177 3.12 21.05 13.79
C VAL A 177 3.54 22.51 13.70
N ILE A 178 3.68 23.20 14.84
CA ILE A 178 4.14 24.60 14.87
C ILE A 178 5.55 24.72 14.30
N GLN A 179 6.48 23.83 14.72
CA GLN A 179 7.85 23.85 14.20
C GLN A 179 7.92 23.62 12.69
N LEU A 180 7.11 22.70 12.16
CA LEU A 180 7.06 22.45 10.71
C LEU A 180 6.50 23.65 9.93
N LEU A 181 5.50 24.35 10.48
CA LEU A 181 4.96 25.56 9.86
C LEU A 181 5.98 26.71 9.85
N GLU A 182 6.78 26.84 10.90
CA GLU A 182 7.85 27.82 10.96
C GLU A 182 8.97 27.52 9.95
N CYS A 183 9.39 26.26 9.86
CA CYS A 183 10.34 25.80 8.83
C CYS A 183 9.83 26.10 7.42
N LYS A 184 8.54 25.87 7.15
CA LYS A 184 7.93 26.21 5.85
C LYS A 184 8.00 27.71 5.58
N ARG A 185 7.63 28.56 6.55
CA ARG A 185 7.69 30.01 6.41
C ARG A 185 9.10 30.50 6.09
N LEU A 186 10.12 29.94 6.75
CA LEU A 186 11.52 30.29 6.49
C LEU A 186 11.95 29.90 5.08
N LEU A 187 11.55 28.71 4.60
CA LEU A 187 11.82 28.28 3.22
C LEU A 187 11.14 29.18 2.18
N ASP A 188 9.90 29.60 2.44
CA ASP A 188 9.16 30.50 1.54
C ASP A 188 9.75 31.92 1.49
N GLN A 189 10.51 32.34 2.52
CA GLN A 189 11.19 33.65 2.55
C GLN A 189 12.53 33.68 1.81
N VAL A 190 13.16 32.52 1.61
CA VAL A 190 14.47 32.40 0.94
C VAL A 190 14.32 32.21 -0.58
N ARG A 191 13.10 32.00 -1.06
CA ARG A 191 12.76 31.79 -2.48
C ARG A 191 12.28 33.07 -3.15
#